data_AF-A0A349ELW3-F1
#
_entry.id   AF-A0A349ELW3-F1
#
_cell.length_a   1.000
_cell.length_b   1.000
_cell.length_c   1.000
_cell.angle_alpha   90.00
_cell.angle_beta   90.00
_cell.angle_gamma   90.00
#
_symmetry.space_group_name_H-M   'P 1'
#
loop_
_entity.id
_entity.type
_entity.pdbx_description
1 polymer ?
#
loop_
_entity_poly.entity_id
_entity_poly.type
_entity_poly.pdbx_seq_one_letter_code
_entity_poly.pdbx_strand_id
1 'polypeptide(L)'
;PGGFGTMDELFEALTLIQTRKIRNFPVVLVGRDYWQGLFDWMKSTVLDNAAIDRKDLDLFTIVDEPAEVCEIIAQRYKDRTTGVVQDRRDKSRLGV
;
A
#
# COMPACT_ATOMS: atom_id res chain seq x y z
N PRO A 1 5.91 8.06 12.31
CA PRO A 1 6.16 7.29 13.55
C PRO A 1 4.91 7.21 14.44
N GLY A 2 4.61 6.06 15.04
CA GLY A 2 3.41 5.91 15.88
C GLY A 2 3.35 4.56 16.58
N GLY A 3 2.57 4.46 17.66
CA GLY A 3 2.48 3.25 18.48
C GLY A 3 1.46 2.22 17.97
N PHE A 4 0.89 1.43 18.89
CA PHE A 4 -0.06 0.36 18.54
C PHE A 4 -1.29 0.84 17.77
N GLY A 5 -1.89 1.98 18.12
CA GLY A 5 -3.05 2.50 17.37
C GLY A 5 -2.71 2.84 15.91
N THR A 6 -1.54 3.42 15.66
CA THR A 6 -1.09 3.71 14.28
C THR A 6 -0.82 2.43 13.50
N MET A 7 -0.27 1.40 14.15
CA MET A 7 -0.07 0.10 13.53
C MET A 7 -1.39 -0.61 13.23
N ASP A 8 -2.37 -0.53 14.13
CA ASP A 8 -3.71 -1.07 13.93
C ASP A 8 -4.38 -0.46 12.68
N GLU A 9 -4.44 0.87 12.61
CA GLU A 9 -4.98 1.59 11.45
C GLU A 9 -4.23 1.27 10.15
N LEU A 10 -2.89 1.17 10.21
CA LEU A 10 -2.06 0.80 9.07
C LEU A 10 -2.44 -0.58 8.54
N PHE A 11 -2.45 -1.60 9.40
CA PHE A 11 -2.72 -2.96 8.97
C PHE A 11 -4.18 -3.17 8.57
N GLU A 12 -5.13 -2.47 9.18
CA GLU A 12 -6.53 -2.47 8.72
C GLU A 12 -6.63 -1.91 7.30
N ALA A 13 -6.02 -0.75 7.03
CA ALA A 13 -6.03 -0.15 5.69
C ALA A 13 -5.39 -1.07 4.64
N LEU A 14 -4.23 -1.64 4.95
CA LEU A 14 -3.54 -2.59 4.05
C LEU A 14 -4.41 -3.81 3.77
N THR A 15 -5.03 -4.39 4.80
CA THR A 15 -5.92 -5.56 4.66
C THR A 15 -7.12 -5.25 3.78
N LEU A 16 -7.77 -4.10 3.97
CA LEU A 16 -8.91 -3.69 3.16
C LEU A 16 -8.54 -3.45 1.69
N ILE A 17 -7.36 -2.90 1.41
CA ILE A 17 -6.86 -2.72 0.04
C ILE A 17 -6.49 -4.07 -0.58
N GLN A 18 -5.74 -4.90 0.12
CA GLN A 18 -5.29 -6.23 -0.33
C GLN A 18 -6.48 -7.12 -0.71
N THR A 19 -7.50 -7.15 0.14
CA THR A 19 -8.74 -7.93 -0.08
C THR A 19 -9.73 -7.26 -1.03
N ARG A 20 -9.38 -6.08 -1.58
CA ARG A 20 -10.20 -5.27 -2.49
C ARG A 20 -11.56 -4.89 -1.91
N LYS A 21 -11.67 -4.80 -0.59
CA LYS A 21 -12.89 -4.35 0.10
C LYS A 21 -13.10 -2.85 -0.06
N ILE A 22 -12.02 -2.11 -0.25
CA ILE A 22 -12.04 -0.70 -0.59
C ILE A 22 -11.21 -0.43 -1.85
N ARG A 23 -11.46 0.72 -2.47
CA ARG A 23 -10.68 1.15 -3.62
C ARG A 23 -9.27 1.53 -3.15
N ASN A 24 -8.26 1.06 -3.87
CA ASN A 24 -6.86 1.40 -3.58
C ASN A 24 -6.65 2.93 -3.54
N PHE A 25 -6.05 3.39 -2.45
CA PHE A 25 -5.58 4.76 -2.22
C PHE A 25 -4.14 4.72 -1.69
N PRO A 26 -3.38 5.83 -1.79
CA PRO A 26 -1.99 5.85 -1.36
C PRO A 26 -1.89 5.72 0.16
N VAL A 27 -1.12 4.74 0.63
CA VAL A 27 -0.70 4.63 2.03
C VAL A 27 0.75 5.08 2.10
N VAL A 28 1.03 6.15 2.84
CA VAL A 28 2.37 6.74 2.94
C VAL A 28 2.82 6.79 4.39
N LEU A 29 3.99 6.21 4.66
CA LEU A 29 4.62 6.17 5.96
C LEU A 29 5.79 7.16 5.98
N VAL A 30 5.78 8.11 6.92
CA VAL A 30 6.83 9.13 7.05
C VAL A 30 7.85 8.72 8.11
N GLY A 31 9.13 8.85 7.76
CA GLY A 31 10.30 8.60 8.61
C GLY A 31 10.85 7.18 8.41
N ARG A 32 11.77 7.01 7.46
CA ARG A 32 12.32 5.72 7.06
C ARG A 32 12.99 4.98 8.20
N ASP A 33 13.82 5.67 8.97
CA ASP A 33 14.53 5.09 10.12
C ASP A 33 13.58 4.40 11.11
N TYR A 34 12.36 4.94 11.27
CA TYR A 34 11.36 4.36 12.16
C TYR A 34 10.70 3.09 11.58
N TRP A 35 10.36 3.10 10.29
CA TRP A 35 9.59 2.04 9.65
C TRP A 35 10.43 0.94 9.00
N GLN A 36 11.72 1.16 8.78
CA GLN A 36 12.60 0.24 8.07
C GLN A 36 12.64 -1.14 8.72
N GLY A 37 12.72 -1.21 10.06
CA GLY A 37 12.72 -2.49 10.78
C GLY A 37 11.43 -3.31 10.57
N LEU A 38 10.27 -2.66 10.52
CA LEU A 38 9.00 -3.32 10.23
C LEU A 38 8.94 -3.79 8.77
N PHE A 39 9.38 -2.95 7.83
CA PHE A 39 9.45 -3.30 6.41
C PHE A 39 10.35 -4.51 6.15
N ASP A 40 11.55 -4.52 6.74
CA ASP A 40 12.50 -5.61 6.61
C ASP A 40 11.94 -6.91 7.18
N TRP A 41 11.30 -6.84 8.36
CA TRP A 41 10.63 -8.01 8.95
C TRP A 41 9.50 -8.55 8.07
N MET A 42 8.66 -7.68 7.49
CA MET A 42 7.61 -8.10 6.56
C MET A 42 8.20 -8.78 5.33
N LYS A 43 9.29 -8.24 4.79
CA LYS A 43 9.97 -8.78 3.61
C LYS A 43 10.69 -10.11 3.88
N SER A 44 11.33 -10.28 5.02
CA SER A 44 12.15 -11.47 5.33
C SER A 44 11.38 -12.56 6.07
N THR A 45 10.25 -12.25 6.69
CA THR A 45 9.52 -13.19 7.56
C THR A 45 8.13 -13.41 7.03
N VAL A 46 7.32 -12.36 6.91
CA VAL A 46 5.90 -12.48 6.55
C VAL A 46 5.76 -12.97 5.10
N LEU A 47 6.55 -12.41 4.19
CA LEU A 47 6.61 -12.85 2.80
C LEU A 47 7.17 -14.28 2.66
N ASP A 48 8.26 -14.61 3.36
CA ASP A 48 8.89 -15.95 3.28
C ASP A 48 7.97 -17.05 3.84
N ASN A 49 7.10 -16.73 4.79
CA ASN A 49 6.06 -17.63 5.29
C ASN A 49 4.79 -17.65 4.42
N ALA A 50 4.82 -17.02 3.23
CA ALA A 50 3.69 -16.91 2.31
C ALA A 50 2.40 -16.32 2.93
N ALA A 51 2.54 -15.49 3.97
CA ALA A 51 1.41 -14.82 4.61
C ALA A 51 0.95 -13.57 3.82
N ILE A 52 1.80 -13.05 2.93
CA ILE A 52 1.50 -11.97 1.97
C ILE A 52 2.12 -12.31 0.61
N ASP A 53 1.61 -11.72 -0.47
CA ASP A 53 2.22 -11.79 -1.80
C ASP A 53 3.34 -10.74 -1.94
N ARG A 54 4.29 -10.98 -2.85
CA ARG A 54 5.38 -10.02 -3.14
C ARG A 54 4.86 -8.62 -3.50
N LYS A 55 3.73 -8.54 -4.21
CA LYS A 55 3.07 -7.29 -4.63
C LYS A 55 2.44 -6.52 -3.46
N ASP A 56 2.19 -7.18 -2.33
CA ASP A 56 1.53 -6.55 -1.19
C ASP A 56 2.48 -5.58 -0.47
N LEU A 57 3.80 -5.76 -0.65
CA LEU A 57 4.82 -4.80 -0.23
C LEU A 57 4.75 -3.47 -0.99
N ASP A 58 4.07 -3.44 -2.14
CA ASP A 58 3.86 -2.22 -2.94
C ASP A 58 2.59 -1.46 -2.52
N LEU A 59 1.86 -1.93 -1.50
CA LEU A 59 0.62 -1.30 -1.02
C LEU A 59 0.86 0.01 -0.23
N PHE A 60 2.08 0.24 0.22
CA PHE A 60 2.48 1.48 0.90
C PHE A 60 3.84 1.95 0.42
N THR A 61 4.16 3.20 0.71
CA THR A 61 5.46 3.81 0.40
C THR A 61 6.02 4.48 1.65
N ILE A 62 7.34 4.34 1.86
CA ILE A 62 8.06 4.99 2.95
C ILE A 62 8.83 6.18 2.38
N VAL A 63 8.62 7.36 2.96
CA VAL A 63 9.27 8.62 2.58
C VAL A 63 9.85 9.31 3.81
N ASP A 64 10.75 10.27 3.59
CA ASP A 64 11.38 11.01 4.69
C ASP A 64 10.81 12.43 4.79
N GLU A 65 10.48 13.06 3.66
CA GLU A 65 10.00 14.43 3.63
C GLU A 65 8.48 14.54 3.42
N PRO A 66 7.77 15.41 4.16
CA PRO A 66 6.35 15.66 3.96
C PRO A 66 5.98 16.11 2.54
N ALA A 67 6.91 16.76 1.83
CA ALA A 67 6.71 17.17 0.44
C ALA A 67 6.46 15.97 -0.49
N GLU A 68 7.17 14.87 -0.29
CA GLU A 68 7.00 13.63 -1.09
C GLU A 68 5.60 13.04 -0.90
N VAL A 69 5.03 13.15 0.31
CA VAL A 69 3.65 12.72 0.60
C VAL A 69 2.66 13.49 -0.29
N CYS A 70 2.81 14.81 -0.35
CA CYS A 70 1.95 15.68 -1.17
C CYS A 70 2.07 15.33 -2.66
N GLU A 71 3.27 15.05 -3.15
CA GLU A 71 3.51 14.65 -4.54
C GLU A 71 2.84 13.32 -4.88
N ILE A 72 2.99 12.30 -4.02
CA ILE A 72 2.36 10.99 -4.18
C ILE A 72 0.83 11.12 -4.24
N ILE A 73 0.26 11.89 -3.31
CA ILE A 73 -1.19 12.12 -3.26
C ILE A 73 -1.65 12.87 -4.51
N ALA A 74 -1.00 13.97 -4.87
CA ALA A 74 -1.36 14.78 -6.03
C ALA A 74 -1.27 13.97 -7.34
N GLN A 75 -0.23 13.16 -7.51
CA GLN A 75 -0.08 12.28 -8.67
C GLN A 75 -1.23 11.28 -8.74
N ARG A 76 -1.59 10.64 -7.62
CA ARG A 76 -2.72 9.72 -7.58
C ARG A 76 -4.04 10.37 -7.95
N TYR A 77 -4.27 11.63 -7.54
CA TYR A 77 -5.47 12.37 -7.95
C TYR A 77 -5.47 12.69 -9.44
N LYS A 78 -4.32 13.06 -10.01
CA LYS A 78 -4.18 13.29 -11.47
C LYS A 78 -4.51 12.03 -12.26
N ASP A 79 -3.91 10.88 -11.91
CA ASP A 79 -4.11 9.61 -12.62
C ASP A 79 -5.58 9.17 -12.64
N ARG A 80 -6.32 9.49 -11.56
CA ARG A 80 -7.77 9.24 -11.48
C ARG A 80 -8.57 10.13 -12.42
N THR A 81 -8.20 11.40 -12.52
CA THR A 81 -8.93 12.39 -13.32
C THR A 81 -8.62 12.25 -14.81
N THR A 82 -7.41 11.81 -15.16
CA THR A 82 -6.96 11.61 -16.55
C THR A 82 -7.30 10.22 -17.11
N GLY A 83 -7.91 9.33 -16.31
CA GLY A 83 -8.32 7.99 -16.76
C GLY A 83 -7.16 7.00 -16.98
N VAL A 84 -5.93 7.35 -16.55
CA VAL A 84 -4.72 6.54 -16.75
C VAL A 84 -4.69 5.30 -15.84
N VAL A 85 -5.55 5.24 -14.81
CA VAL A 85 -5.70 4.02 -13.99
C VAL A 85 -6.55 3.00 -14.75
N GLN A 86 -5.87 2.14 -15.50
CA GLN A 86 -6.46 0.94 -16.09
C GLN A 86 -6.92 0.02 -14.95
N ASP A 87 -8.22 0.07 -14.70
CA ASP A 87 -8.94 -0.88 -13.88
C ASP A 87 -8.70 -2.29 -14.44
N ARG A 88 -7.89 -3.10 -13.73
CA ARG A 88 -7.71 -4.54 -14.01
C ARG A 88 -8.98 -5.33 -13.68
N ARG A 89 -10.15 -4.84 -14.10
CA ARG A 89 -11.38 -5.61 -14.25
C ARG A 89 -11.44 -6.10 -15.70
N ASP A 90 -10.60 -7.09 -16.02
CA ASP A 90 -10.90 -7.94 -17.16
C ASP A 90 -11.88 -9.03 -16.74
N LYS A 91 -13.08 -8.96 -17.34
CA LYS A 91 -14.18 -9.92 -17.23
C LYS A 91 -13.96 -11.08 -18.21
N SER A 92 -12.86 -11.82 -18.06
CA SER A 92 -12.54 -12.89 -19.01
C SER A 92 -12.02 -14.19 -18.36
N ARG A 93 -12.59 -14.63 -17.23
CA ARG A 93 -12.26 -15.98 -16.69
C ARG A 93 -13.28 -16.68 -15.78
N LEU A 94 -14.56 -16.35 -15.87
CA LEU A 94 -15.65 -17.24 -15.44
C LEU A 94 -16.47 -17.60 -16.68
N GLY A 95 -16.00 -18.61 -17.41
CA GLY A 95 -16.60 -19.06 -18.65
C GLY A 95 -15.73 -20.05 -19.42
N VAL A 96 -15.24 -21.09 -18.74
CA VAL A 96 -15.25 -22.54 -19.07
C VAL A 96 -14.68 -23.23 -17.83
#